data_AF-A0A428X0E4-F1
#
_entry.id   AF-A0A428X0E4-F1
#
_cell.length_a   1.000
_cell.length_b   1.000
_cell.length_c   1.000
_cell.angle_alpha   90.00
_cell.angle_beta   90.00
_cell.angle_gamma   90.00
#
_symmetry.space_group_name_H-M   'P 1'
#
loop_
_entity.id
_entity.type
_entity.pdbx_description
1 polymer ?
#
loop_
_entity_poly.entity_id
_entity_poly.type
_entity_poly.pdbx_seq_one_letter_code
_entity_poly.pdbx_strand_id
1 'polypeptide(L)'
;MKNARPSRLPSALLITAICLIGICGLPAAGLFVLLGLRGDEGISPPVMIGAPALIAYPVAVWLWLRARRPKSTGRAWLLATLGLLLVVGTSFVPVTVLGSALAEEWQETQPGGRGYRPPTAPR
;
A
#
# COMPACT_ATOMS: atom_id res chain seq x y z
N MET A 1 -17.67 -29.71 28.91
CA MET A 1 -17.61 -28.26 28.62
C MET A 1 -16.22 -27.95 28.05
N LYS A 2 -16.13 -27.61 26.76
CA LYS A 2 -14.86 -27.37 26.05
C LYS A 2 -14.44 -25.90 26.25
N ASN A 3 -13.32 -25.69 26.92
CA ASN A 3 -12.69 -24.37 27.05
C ASN A 3 -12.17 -23.91 25.67
N ALA A 4 -12.91 -23.02 25.01
CA ALA A 4 -12.44 -22.31 23.83
C ALA A 4 -11.38 -21.28 24.26
N ARG A 5 -10.10 -21.54 23.94
CA ARG A 5 -9.04 -20.53 24.12
C ARG A 5 -9.30 -19.38 23.14
N PRO A 6 -9.32 -18.12 23.58
CA PRO A 6 -9.39 -16.99 22.67
C PRO A 6 -8.12 -16.99 21.80
N SER A 7 -8.31 -17.15 20.50
CA SER A 7 -7.25 -17.16 19.49
C SER A 7 -6.43 -15.87 19.58
N ARG A 8 -5.15 -15.96 20.00
CA ARG A 8 -4.14 -14.89 19.96
C ARG A 8 -3.66 -14.54 18.54
N LEU A 9 -4.46 -14.86 17.53
CA LEU A 9 -4.20 -14.61 16.11
C LEU A 9 -4.40 -13.15 15.63
N PRO A 10 -5.25 -12.29 16.25
CA PRO A 10 -5.46 -10.96 15.68
C PRO A 10 -4.21 -10.09 15.82
N SER A 11 -3.39 -10.26 16.85
CA SER A 11 -2.23 -9.37 17.09
C SER A 11 -1.07 -9.62 16.13
N ALA A 12 -0.82 -10.86 15.70
CA ALA A 12 0.30 -11.19 14.82
C ALA A 12 0.05 -10.70 13.39
N LEU A 13 -1.11 -10.99 12.81
CA LEU A 13 -1.54 -10.47 11.50
C LEU A 13 -1.45 -8.95 11.43
N LEU A 14 -1.74 -8.30 12.55
CA LEU A 14 -1.75 -6.84 12.68
C LEU A 14 -0.35 -6.24 12.72
N ILE A 15 0.60 -6.92 13.38
CA ILE A 15 2.01 -6.53 13.35
C ILE A 15 2.56 -6.73 11.94
N THR A 16 2.22 -7.83 11.28
CA THR A 16 2.63 -8.10 9.90
C THR A 16 2.08 -7.03 8.94
N ALA A 17 0.82 -6.63 9.08
CA ALA A 17 0.24 -5.56 8.27
C ALA A 17 0.94 -4.20 8.51
N ILE A 18 1.31 -3.88 9.74
CA ILE A 18 2.08 -2.66 10.07
C ILE A 18 3.47 -2.71 9.44
N CYS A 19 4.15 -3.86 9.53
CA CYS A 19 5.45 -4.05 8.89
C CYS A 19 5.35 -3.91 7.38
N LEU A 20 4.33 -4.49 6.73
CA LEU A 20 4.15 -4.37 5.29
C LEU A 20 3.85 -2.92 4.87
N ILE A 21 2.96 -2.22 5.59
CA ILE A 21 2.62 -0.83 5.29
C ILE A 21 3.83 0.11 5.53
N GLY A 22 4.54 -0.05 6.65
CA GLY A 22 5.68 0.81 6.99
C GLY A 22 6.95 0.52 6.18
N ILE A 23 7.25 -0.76 5.95
CA ILE A 23 8.47 -1.20 5.25
C ILE A 23 8.29 -1.12 3.73
N CYS A 24 7.09 -1.33 3.19
CA CYS A 24 6.88 -1.31 1.74
C CYS A 24 6.19 -0.01 1.27
N GLY A 25 5.19 0.49 2.01
CA GLY A 25 4.40 1.65 1.60
C GLY A 25 5.15 2.98 1.69
N LEU A 26 5.94 3.18 2.75
CA LEU A 26 6.65 4.43 3.01
C LEU A 26 7.85 4.64 2.07
N PRO A 27 8.70 3.62 1.80
CA PRO A 27 9.75 3.74 0.79
C PRO A 27 9.20 3.87 -0.61
N ALA A 28 8.10 3.16 -0.95
CA ALA A 28 7.46 3.30 -2.25
C ALA A 28 6.92 4.73 -2.47
N ALA A 29 6.22 5.30 -1.48
CA ALA A 29 5.73 6.68 -1.55
C ALA A 29 6.88 7.70 -1.69
N GLY A 30 7.99 7.49 -0.96
CA GLY A 30 9.21 8.30 -1.12
C GLY A 30 9.82 8.20 -2.51
N LEU A 31 9.82 7.00 -3.11
CA LEU A 31 10.32 6.76 -4.45
C LEU A 31 9.46 7.46 -5.51
N PHE A 32 8.13 7.45 -5.36
CA PHE A 32 7.21 8.19 -6.24
C PHE A 32 7.44 9.71 -6.17
N VAL A 33 7.64 10.27 -4.98
CA VAL A 33 7.95 11.69 -4.83
C VAL A 33 9.32 12.03 -5.44
N LEU A 34 10.34 11.21 -5.21
CA LEU A 34 11.67 11.41 -5.78
C LEU A 34 11.70 11.32 -7.30
N LEU A 35 10.96 10.37 -7.89
CA LEU A 35 10.79 10.27 -9.34
C LEU A 35 10.09 11.50 -9.90
N GLY A 36 9.06 11.98 -9.20
CA GLY A 36 8.30 13.13 -9.65
C GLY A 36 9.04 14.47 -9.53
N LEU A 37 9.94 14.60 -8.53
CA LEU A 37 10.80 15.78 -8.36
C LEU A 37 11.99 15.81 -9.33
N ARG A 38 12.35 14.66 -9.94
CA ARG A 38 13.41 14.56 -10.95
C ARG A 38 12.94 14.90 -12.36
N GLY A 39 11.64 14.93 -12.62
CA GLY A 39 11.10 15.44 -13.87
C GLY A 39 11.12 16.97 -13.83
N ASP A 40 11.74 17.61 -14.83
CA ASP A 40 11.85 19.07 -14.97
C ASP A 40 10.49 19.82 -15.12
N GLU A 41 9.36 19.11 -15.00
CA GLU A 41 8.01 19.65 -15.17
C GLU A 41 7.20 19.60 -13.86
N GLY A 42 7.26 20.69 -13.08
CA GLY A 42 6.25 21.05 -12.07
C GLY A 42 5.72 19.93 -11.15
N ILE A 43 4.41 19.99 -10.84
CA ILE A 43 3.72 18.95 -10.07
C ILE A 43 3.43 17.78 -11.00
N SER A 44 4.36 16.83 -11.07
CA SER A 44 4.20 15.63 -11.90
C SER A 44 3.24 14.61 -11.24
N PRO A 45 2.56 13.76 -12.02
CA PRO A 45 1.63 12.73 -11.50
C PRO A 45 2.21 11.84 -10.39
N PRO A 46 3.49 11.45 -10.41
CA PRO A 46 4.13 10.72 -9.31
C PRO A 46 4.14 11.49 -7.98
N VAL A 47 4.33 12.82 -8.01
CA VAL A 47 4.27 13.66 -6.79
C VAL A 47 2.86 13.73 -6.25
N MET A 48 1.86 13.89 -7.12
CA MET A 48 0.44 13.93 -6.72
C MET A 48 -0.02 12.64 -6.03
N ILE A 49 0.61 11.52 -6.35
CA ILE A 49 0.29 10.21 -5.76
C ILE A 49 1.15 9.95 -4.51
N GLY A 50 2.46 10.23 -4.59
CA GLY A 50 3.41 9.94 -3.52
C GLY A 50 3.30 10.87 -2.31
N ALA A 51 3.05 12.17 -2.52
CA ALA A 51 3.02 13.14 -1.42
C ALA A 51 1.84 12.93 -0.44
N PRO A 52 0.60 12.68 -0.90
CA PRO A 52 -0.49 12.32 0.00
C PRO A 52 -0.23 11.03 0.77
N ALA A 53 0.38 10.03 0.12
CA ALA A 53 0.74 8.76 0.75
C ALA A 53 1.79 8.96 1.87
N LEU A 54 2.80 9.80 1.65
CA LEU A 54 3.82 10.12 2.66
C LEU A 54 3.24 10.77 3.93
N ILE A 55 2.13 11.50 3.82
CA ILE A 55 1.45 12.11 4.98
C ILE A 55 0.44 11.14 5.58
N ALA A 56 -0.31 10.43 4.74
CA ALA A 56 -1.36 9.52 5.15
C ALA A 56 -0.84 8.31 5.94
N TYR A 57 0.28 7.70 5.53
CA TYR A 57 0.81 6.52 6.22
C TYR A 57 1.24 6.81 7.67
N PRO A 58 2.04 7.86 7.96
CA PRO A 58 2.36 8.26 9.33
C PRO A 58 1.12 8.61 10.16
N VAL A 59 0.16 9.33 9.57
CA VAL A 59 -1.08 9.71 10.25
C VAL A 59 -1.93 8.47 10.57
N ALA A 60 -2.04 7.52 9.65
CA ALA A 60 -2.73 6.25 9.88
C ALA A 60 -2.06 5.44 10.99
N VAL A 61 -0.72 5.35 10.99
CA VAL A 61 0.04 4.70 12.08
C VAL A 61 -0.21 5.40 13.40
N TRP A 62 -0.23 6.72 13.43
CA TRP A 62 -0.50 7.50 14.64
C TRP A 62 -1.94 7.30 15.17
N LEU A 63 -2.94 7.35 14.29
CA LEU A 63 -4.34 7.06 14.62
C LEU A 63 -4.47 5.64 15.19
N TRP A 64 -3.75 4.69 14.60
CA TRP A 64 -3.72 3.31 15.04
C TRP A 64 -3.07 3.13 16.42
N LEU A 65 -1.93 3.78 16.67
CA LEU A 65 -1.28 3.81 17.99
C LEU A 65 -2.21 4.40 19.05
N ARG A 66 -2.97 5.44 18.68
CA ARG A 66 -3.97 6.08 19.56
C ARG A 66 -5.17 5.18 19.81
N ALA A 67 -5.60 4.38 18.83
CA ALA A 67 -6.65 3.39 18.96
C ALA A 67 -6.30 2.25 19.94
N ARG A 68 -5.01 2.03 20.27
CA ARG A 68 -4.55 1.07 21.29
C ARG A 68 -4.63 1.58 22.73
N ARG A 69 -4.81 2.89 22.93
CA ARG A 69 -5.03 3.50 24.26
C ARG A 69 -6.38 4.24 24.34
N PRO A 70 -7.50 3.61 23.92
CA PRO A 70 -8.76 4.31 23.87
C PRO A 70 -9.38 4.38 25.26
N LYS A 71 -9.92 5.55 25.62
CA LYS A 71 -10.74 5.70 26.84
C LYS A 71 -12.15 5.10 26.69
N SER A 72 -12.54 4.69 25.48
CA SER A 72 -13.87 4.15 25.15
C SER A 72 -13.80 3.30 23.88
N THR A 73 -14.54 2.18 23.86
CA THR A 73 -14.60 1.23 22.73
C THR A 73 -15.04 1.91 21.43
N GLY A 74 -15.99 2.84 21.47
CA GLY A 74 -16.46 3.56 20.27
C GLY A 74 -15.36 4.44 19.66
N ARG A 75 -14.53 5.08 20.48
CA ARG A 75 -13.39 5.88 20.01
C ARG A 75 -12.27 5.00 19.42
N ALA A 76 -12.09 3.79 19.95
CA ALA A 76 -11.13 2.84 19.41
C ALA A 76 -11.48 2.46 17.96
N TRP A 77 -12.74 2.10 17.74
CA TRP A 77 -13.25 1.75 16.42
C TRP A 77 -13.20 2.93 15.46
N LEU A 78 -13.61 4.12 15.89
CA LEU A 78 -13.58 5.31 15.03
C LEU A 78 -12.15 5.64 14.56
N LEU A 79 -11.16 5.58 15.45
CA LEU A 79 -9.75 5.82 15.11
C LEU A 79 -9.18 4.73 14.18
N ALA A 80 -9.55 3.47 14.41
CA ALA A 80 -9.14 2.36 13.54
C ALA A 80 -9.76 2.48 12.14
N THR A 81 -11.05 2.80 12.04
CA THR A 81 -11.75 3.01 10.76
C THR A 81 -11.18 4.21 10.01
N LEU A 82 -10.90 5.32 10.69
CA LEU A 82 -10.25 6.49 10.08
C LEU A 82 -8.86 6.16 9.55
N GLY A 83 -8.03 5.47 10.34
CA GLY A 83 -6.71 5.04 9.90
C GLY A 83 -6.78 4.11 8.69
N LEU A 84 -7.74 3.17 8.67
CA LEU A 84 -7.96 2.26 7.56
C LEU A 84 -8.43 2.99 6.30
N LEU A 85 -9.42 3.90 6.41
CA LEU A 85 -9.91 4.71 5.30
C LEU A 85 -8.79 5.54 4.66
N LEU A 86 -7.90 6.09 5.50
CA LEU A 86 -6.78 6.90 5.05
C LEU A 86 -5.78 6.07 4.23
N VAL A 87 -5.46 4.85 4.68
CA VAL A 87 -4.61 3.92 3.93
C VAL A 87 -5.29 3.52 2.63
N VAL A 88 -6.54 3.05 2.66
CA VAL A 88 -7.25 2.60 1.45
C VAL A 88 -7.37 3.74 0.43
N GLY A 89 -7.77 4.94 0.86
CA GLY A 89 -7.93 6.08 -0.02
C GLY A 89 -6.63 6.50 -0.71
N THR A 90 -5.51 6.47 0.03
CA THR A 90 -4.20 6.83 -0.54
C THR A 90 -3.56 5.70 -1.36
N SER A 91 -3.88 4.44 -1.07
CA SER A 91 -3.39 3.30 -1.85
C SER A 91 -4.18 3.06 -3.14
N PHE A 92 -5.44 3.51 -3.23
CA PHE A 92 -6.32 3.19 -4.36
C PHE A 92 -5.75 3.61 -5.72
N VAL A 93 -5.42 4.90 -5.86
CA VAL A 93 -4.88 5.46 -7.11
C VAL A 93 -3.57 4.77 -7.54
N PRO A 94 -2.53 4.66 -6.69
CA PRO A 94 -1.30 3.97 -7.08
C PRO A 94 -1.54 2.50 -7.44
N VAL A 95 -2.40 1.78 -6.71
CA VAL A 95 -2.73 0.38 -7.03
C VAL A 95 -3.41 0.26 -8.38
N THR A 96 -4.35 1.16 -8.71
CA THR A 96 -5.01 1.13 -10.02
C THR A 96 -4.05 1.44 -11.17
N VAL A 97 -3.17 2.42 -11.01
CA VAL A 97 -2.20 2.83 -12.03
C VAL A 97 -1.11 1.77 -12.23
N LEU A 98 -0.56 1.20 -11.15
CA LEU A 98 0.39 0.10 -11.26
C LEU A 98 -0.27 -1.16 -11.81
N GLY A 99 -1.49 -1.45 -11.39
CA GLY A 99 -2.25 -2.61 -11.83
C GLY A 99 -2.54 -2.56 -13.33
N SER A 100 -2.93 -1.40 -13.87
CA SER A 100 -3.16 -1.24 -15.31
C SER A 100 -1.85 -1.34 -16.10
N ALA A 101 -0.78 -0.67 -15.67
CA ALA A 101 0.52 -0.74 -16.34
C ALA A 101 1.09 -2.17 -16.33
N LEU A 102 0.97 -2.88 -15.22
CA LEU A 102 1.39 -4.28 -15.13
C LEU A 102 0.53 -5.18 -16.01
N ALA A 103 -0.78 -4.94 -16.09
CA ALA A 103 -1.66 -5.71 -16.94
C ALA A 103 -1.33 -5.52 -18.44
N GLU A 104 -1.01 -4.30 -18.85
CA GLU A 104 -0.54 -3.98 -20.20
C GLU A 104 0.79 -4.69 -20.50
N GLU A 105 1.80 -4.54 -19.64
CA GLU A 105 3.10 -5.20 -19.80
C GLU A 105 2.94 -6.73 -19.81
N TRP A 106 2.08 -7.27 -18.95
CA TRP A 106 1.79 -8.70 -18.91
C TRP A 106 1.20 -9.18 -20.24
N GLN A 107 0.25 -8.45 -20.81
CA GLN A 107 -0.34 -8.75 -22.12
C GLN A 107 0.70 -8.68 -23.24
N GLU A 108 1.59 -7.68 -23.22
CA GLU A 108 2.63 -7.54 -24.23
C GLU A 108 3.68 -8.66 -24.17
N THR A 109 3.93 -9.22 -22.98
CA THR A 109 4.92 -10.28 -22.73
C THR A 109 4.35 -11.70 -22.83
N GLN A 110 3.03 -11.88 -22.90
CA GLN A 110 2.42 -13.19 -23.16
C GLN A 110 2.73 -13.72 -24.57
N PRO A 111 2.71 -15.04 -24.80
CA PRO A 111 2.77 -15.62 -26.15
C PRO A 111 1.72 -14.99 -27.08
N GLY A 112 2.16 -14.34 -28.15
CA GLY A 112 1.30 -13.60 -29.08
C GLY A 112 1.19 -12.09 -28.81
N GLY A 113 1.74 -11.61 -27.69
CA GLY A 113 1.93 -10.20 -27.40
C GLY A 113 3.07 -9.58 -28.21
N ARG A 114 3.04 -8.26 -28.42
CA ARG A 114 4.00 -7.53 -29.26
C ARG A 114 5.44 -7.61 -28.73
N GLY A 115 5.61 -7.73 -27.42
CA GLY A 115 6.90 -7.86 -26.73
C GLY A 115 7.38 -9.30 -26.54
N TYR A 116 6.60 -10.30 -26.98
CA TYR A 116 6.95 -11.70 -26.79
C TYR A 116 8.22 -12.10 -27.54
N ARG A 117 9.22 -12.59 -26.80
CA ARG A 117 10.41 -13.21 -27.37
C ARG A 117 10.35 -14.72 -27.13
N PRO A 118 10.21 -15.54 -28.19
CA PRO A 118 10.21 -16.98 -28.03
C PRO A 118 11.59 -17.45 -27.52
N PRO A 119 11.65 -18.55 -26.75
CA PRO A 119 12.91 -19.14 -26.34
C PRO A 119 13.75 -19.47 -27.59
N THR A 120 14.97 -18.92 -27.68
CA THR A 120 15.91 -19.33 -28.73
C THR A 120 16.28 -20.79 -28.51
N ALA A 121 15.98 -21.65 -29.49
CA ALA A 121 16.33 -23.06 -29.44
C ALA A 121 17.84 -23.22 -29.19
N PRO A 122 18.25 -24.11 -28.27
CA PRO A 122 19.67 -24.45 -28.12
C PRO A 122 20.15 -25.06 -29.44
N ARG A 123 21.27 -24.53 -29.96
CA ARG A 123 21.98 -25.07 -31.14
C ARG A 123 22.59 -26.43 -30.83
#